data_AF-A0A924VFZ7-F1
#
_entry.id   AF-A0A924VFZ7-F1
#
_cell.length_a   1.000
_cell.length_b   1.000
_cell.length_c   1.000
_cell.angle_alpha   90.00
_cell.angle_beta   90.00
_cell.angle_gamma   90.00
#
_symmetry.space_group_name_H-M   'P 1'
#
loop_
_entity.id
_entity.type
_entity.pdbx_description
1 polymer ?
#
loop_
_entity_poly.entity_id
_entity_poly.type
_entity_poly.pdbx_seq_one_letter_code
_entity_poly.pdbx_strand_id
1 'polypeptide(L)'
;MRKNMLSRSLLIVLLLGFFVSCKSTKAVGTSGLPPKAASSDSMAAAVTTTAAKSANMVRAEKLLSIKNGETSFNTLSGKAKAALSIGSNANDVTMNIRIKNKEVIWVSLTAIAGLEVARALITPDSVRVINRLENVYIKKPFSYLYEFTNNKINFATLQSVLVGNTISEFITGSTEVNIDGAKAGLKTNVGSIIYDLMVNNQNKVVQSSLKDTAASQSLSVFYGDFQAISQQQVPHSVVMKSQAKSKNISLDLKYTKIELDVPVEIPFRVPDRYTIKN
;
A
#
# COMPACT_ATOMS: atom_id res chain seq x y z
N MET A 1 -25.22 14.46 46.05
CA MET A 1 -25.04 13.06 46.51
C MET A 1 -23.94 12.45 45.62
N ARG A 2 -22.67 12.37 46.06
CA ARG A 2 -21.98 11.17 46.62
C ARG A 2 -22.34 9.90 45.81
N LYS A 3 -21.42 9.14 45.18
CA LYS A 3 -20.07 8.72 45.63
C LYS A 3 -19.12 8.36 44.47
N ASN A 4 -17.82 8.52 44.78
CA ASN A 4 -16.62 7.92 44.18
C ASN A 4 -16.68 6.39 44.05
N MET A 5 -15.87 5.83 43.14
CA MET A 5 -14.99 4.69 43.47
C MET A 5 -13.62 4.84 42.79
N LEU A 6 -12.62 5.07 43.64
CA LEU A 6 -11.19 4.82 43.40
C LEU A 6 -10.92 3.32 43.58
N SER A 7 -9.94 2.79 42.86
CA SER A 7 -9.15 1.64 43.34
C SER A 7 -7.76 1.63 42.72
N ARG A 8 -6.76 1.72 43.61
CA ARG A 8 -5.32 1.56 43.42
C ARG A 8 -4.92 0.15 43.92
N SER A 9 -3.96 -0.49 43.24
CA SER A 9 -3.00 -1.49 43.77
C SER A 9 -1.74 -1.39 42.88
N LEU A 10 -0.53 -0.98 43.28
CA LEU A 10 0.42 -1.48 44.32
C LEU A 10 0.95 -2.89 43.92
N LEU A 11 2.24 -3.30 43.91
CA LEU A 11 3.62 -2.77 44.02
C LEU A 11 4.57 -4.02 44.00
N ILE A 12 5.88 -3.86 43.67
CA ILE A 12 7.05 -4.76 43.97
C ILE A 12 7.13 -6.06 43.13
N VAL A 13 8.24 -6.46 42.46
CA VAL A 13 9.50 -7.00 43.02
C VAL A 13 10.69 -6.88 42.04
N LEU A 14 11.80 -6.47 42.65
CA LEU A 14 13.19 -6.37 42.24
C LEU A 14 13.85 -7.76 42.11
N LEU A 15 14.73 -8.00 41.12
CA LEU A 15 15.82 -8.98 41.26
C LEU A 15 17.01 -8.66 40.34
N LEU A 16 18.17 -8.49 40.99
CA LEU A 16 19.51 -8.22 40.51
C LEU A 16 20.30 -9.53 40.27
N GLY A 17 21.35 -9.43 39.45
CA GLY A 17 22.50 -10.36 39.39
C GLY A 17 22.37 -11.43 38.29
N PHE A 18 23.39 -11.79 37.50
CA PHE A 18 24.83 -11.78 37.72
C PHE A 18 25.61 -11.63 36.40
N PHE A 19 26.80 -11.03 36.51
CA PHE A 19 27.90 -11.09 35.57
C PHE A 19 28.40 -12.53 35.37
N VAL A 20 28.76 -12.94 34.15
CA VAL A 20 29.97 -13.74 33.88
C VAL A 20 30.46 -13.49 32.44
N SER A 21 31.68 -12.98 32.32
CA SER A 21 32.48 -12.98 31.08
C SER A 21 33.25 -14.29 30.95
N CYS A 22 33.43 -14.81 29.73
CA CYS A 22 34.49 -15.76 29.44
C CYS A 22 35.47 -15.18 28.41
N LYS A 23 36.73 -15.12 28.84
CA LYS A 23 37.92 -14.66 28.13
C LYS A 23 38.29 -15.59 26.98
N SER A 24 38.83 -14.99 25.94
CA SER A 24 39.67 -15.60 24.91
C SER A 24 40.98 -16.13 25.50
N THR A 25 41.34 -17.38 25.18
CA THR A 25 42.68 -17.92 25.41
C THR A 25 43.56 -17.62 24.20
N LYS A 26 44.66 -16.91 24.42
CA LYS A 26 45.78 -16.80 23.45
C LYS A 26 46.70 -17.99 23.64
N ALA A 27 47.08 -18.64 22.55
CA ALA A 27 48.27 -19.47 22.48
C ALA A 27 49.43 -18.64 21.89
N VAL A 28 50.58 -18.70 22.57
CA VAL A 28 51.87 -18.17 22.16
C VAL A 28 52.64 -19.30 21.49
N GLY A 29 53.32 -19.03 20.38
CA GLY A 29 54.14 -20.02 19.68
C GLY A 29 54.99 -19.42 18.57
N THR A 30 56.17 -18.96 18.95
CA THR A 30 57.45 -18.94 18.19
C THR A 30 57.63 -18.08 16.94
N SER A 31 58.71 -17.31 17.07
CA SER A 31 59.41 -16.43 16.15
C SER A 31 60.04 -17.13 14.93
N GLY A 32 59.88 -16.49 13.77
CA GLY A 32 60.73 -16.68 12.59
C GLY A 32 60.36 -15.67 11.49
N LEU A 33 61.29 -14.81 11.09
CA LEU A 33 61.26 -13.98 9.88
C LEU A 33 62.55 -14.26 9.09
N PRO A 34 62.63 -13.98 7.78
CA PRO A 34 61.68 -14.22 6.68
C PRO A 34 62.39 -14.92 5.48
N PRO A 35 61.74 -15.08 4.31
CA PRO A 35 62.07 -14.11 3.26
C PRO A 35 60.88 -13.63 2.40
N LYS A 36 61.05 -12.37 2.00
CA LYS A 36 60.44 -11.53 0.97
C LYS A 36 60.06 -12.27 -0.34
N ALA A 37 58.80 -12.15 -0.79
CA ALA A 37 58.41 -11.68 -2.13
C ALA A 37 56.90 -11.87 -2.42
N ALA A 38 56.38 -10.95 -3.25
CA ALA A 38 55.13 -10.97 -4.02
C ALA A 38 53.82 -10.56 -3.31
N SER A 39 53.45 -9.31 -3.57
CA SER A 39 52.13 -8.70 -3.49
C SER A 39 51.00 -9.58 -4.05
N SER A 40 49.92 -9.78 -3.29
CA SER A 40 48.65 -10.35 -3.78
C SER A 40 47.43 -9.60 -3.26
N ASP A 41 47.48 -8.27 -3.21
CA ASP A 41 46.32 -7.41 -2.89
C ASP A 41 45.38 -7.18 -4.10
N SER A 42 45.04 -8.23 -4.86
CA SER A 42 44.11 -8.10 -6.01
C SER A 42 42.93 -9.08 -6.02
N MET A 43 42.85 -10.03 -5.09
CA MET A 43 41.76 -11.03 -5.05
C MET A 43 40.54 -10.59 -4.21
N ALA A 44 40.72 -9.75 -3.19
CA ALA A 44 39.60 -9.32 -2.34
C ALA A 44 38.65 -8.35 -3.06
N ALA A 45 39.17 -7.42 -3.88
CA ALA A 45 38.36 -6.44 -4.60
C ALA A 45 37.56 -7.05 -5.78
N ALA A 46 38.09 -8.08 -6.42
CA ALA A 46 37.44 -8.76 -7.56
C ALA A 46 36.27 -9.67 -7.12
N VAL A 47 36.37 -10.30 -5.94
CA VAL A 47 35.32 -11.17 -5.36
C VAL A 47 34.13 -10.34 -4.88
N THR A 48 34.35 -9.19 -4.24
CA THR A 48 33.27 -8.29 -3.79
C THR A 48 32.49 -7.69 -4.97
N THR A 49 33.17 -7.38 -6.08
CA THR A 49 32.56 -6.79 -7.28
C THR A 49 31.65 -7.77 -8.03
N THR A 50 32.01 -9.06 -8.08
CA THR A 50 31.23 -10.08 -8.81
C THR A 50 29.96 -10.50 -8.05
N ALA A 51 30.04 -10.66 -6.72
CA ALA A 51 28.90 -11.00 -5.88
C ALA A 51 27.90 -9.83 -5.72
N ALA A 52 28.38 -8.58 -5.63
CA ALA A 52 27.51 -7.41 -5.63
C ALA A 52 26.82 -7.21 -6.98
N LYS A 53 27.52 -7.50 -8.09
CA LYS A 53 26.95 -7.45 -9.44
C LYS A 53 25.87 -8.52 -9.64
N SER A 54 26.08 -9.75 -9.17
CA SER A 54 25.08 -10.81 -9.26
C SER A 54 23.84 -10.53 -8.39
N ALA A 55 24.03 -10.05 -7.15
CA ALA A 55 22.92 -9.65 -6.28
C ALA A 55 22.07 -8.51 -6.88
N ASN A 56 22.72 -7.52 -7.50
CA ASN A 56 22.03 -6.43 -8.18
C ASN A 56 21.25 -6.90 -9.42
N MET A 57 21.77 -7.85 -10.19
CA MET A 57 21.03 -8.44 -11.33
C MET A 57 19.79 -9.20 -10.86
N VAL A 58 19.92 -10.08 -9.86
CA VAL A 58 18.79 -10.84 -9.28
C VAL A 58 17.70 -9.90 -8.76
N ARG A 59 18.10 -8.82 -8.08
CA ARG A 59 17.18 -7.77 -7.63
C ARG A 59 16.45 -7.11 -8.81
N ALA A 60 17.19 -6.69 -9.85
CA ALA A 60 16.61 -6.02 -11.01
C ALA A 60 15.63 -6.93 -11.76
N GLU A 61 15.97 -8.20 -11.94
CA GLU A 61 15.11 -9.23 -12.53
C GLU A 61 13.84 -9.41 -11.70
N LYS A 62 13.95 -9.49 -10.37
CA LYS A 62 12.77 -9.61 -9.50
C LYS A 62 11.85 -8.39 -9.62
N LEU A 63 12.40 -7.17 -9.57
CA LEU A 63 11.61 -5.94 -9.75
C LEU A 63 10.92 -5.90 -11.11
N LEU A 64 11.61 -6.30 -12.18
CA LEU A 64 11.03 -6.39 -13.52
C LEU A 64 9.91 -7.43 -13.58
N SER A 65 10.10 -8.60 -12.95
CA SER A 65 9.07 -9.65 -12.90
C SER A 65 7.81 -9.22 -12.14
N ILE A 66 7.97 -8.39 -11.11
CA ILE A 66 6.85 -7.77 -10.38
C ILE A 66 6.13 -6.75 -11.24
N LYS A 67 6.87 -5.87 -11.92
CA LYS A 67 6.30 -4.89 -12.83
C LYS A 67 5.53 -5.55 -13.98
N ASN A 68 6.07 -6.62 -14.56
CA ASN A 68 5.40 -7.40 -15.61
C ASN A 68 4.18 -8.17 -15.09
N GLY A 69 4.12 -8.42 -13.78
CA GLY A 69 2.97 -9.01 -13.11
C GLY A 69 1.88 -8.00 -12.76
N GLU A 70 1.99 -6.72 -13.10
CA GLU A 70 0.93 -5.74 -12.85
C GLU A 70 -0.28 -5.98 -13.75
N THR A 71 -1.46 -5.57 -13.28
CA THR A 71 -2.69 -5.57 -14.09
C THR A 71 -2.63 -4.42 -15.09
N SER A 72 -2.62 -4.74 -16.38
CA SER A 72 -2.68 -3.81 -17.50
C SER A 72 -4.09 -3.73 -18.06
N PHE A 73 -4.57 -2.52 -18.32
CA PHE A 73 -5.91 -2.26 -18.84
C PHE A 73 -5.99 -0.84 -19.43
N ASN A 74 -6.88 -0.64 -20.40
CA ASN A 74 -7.35 0.67 -20.84
C ASN A 74 -8.58 1.07 -20.02
N THR A 75 -9.47 0.12 -19.75
CA THR A 75 -10.67 0.32 -18.94
C THR A 75 -10.87 -0.83 -17.96
N LEU A 76 -11.49 -0.52 -16.81
CA LEU A 76 -11.93 -1.51 -15.84
C LEU A 76 -13.38 -1.22 -15.45
N SER A 77 -14.22 -2.24 -15.41
CA SER A 77 -15.57 -2.20 -14.86
C SER A 77 -15.68 -3.24 -13.75
N GLY A 78 -15.88 -2.78 -12.52
CA GLY A 78 -15.97 -3.62 -11.33
C GLY A 78 -17.28 -3.42 -10.59
N LYS A 79 -17.91 -4.49 -10.15
CA LYS A 79 -19.05 -4.47 -9.21
C LYS A 79 -18.67 -5.20 -7.94
N ALA A 80 -18.70 -4.52 -6.81
CA ALA A 80 -18.30 -5.05 -5.52
C ALA A 80 -19.39 -4.90 -4.45
N LYS A 81 -19.45 -5.87 -3.54
CA LYS A 81 -20.00 -5.67 -2.21
C LYS A 81 -18.93 -5.03 -1.35
N ALA A 82 -19.29 -4.02 -0.57
CA ALA A 82 -18.33 -3.24 0.18
C ALA A 82 -18.81 -2.97 1.60
N ALA A 83 -17.99 -3.30 2.59
CA ALA A 83 -18.15 -2.79 3.95
C ALA A 83 -17.29 -1.54 4.10
N LEU A 84 -17.94 -0.37 4.18
CA LEU A 84 -17.29 0.93 4.30
C LEU A 84 -17.48 1.49 5.71
N SER A 85 -16.38 1.80 6.38
CA SER A 85 -16.40 2.56 7.64
C SER A 85 -15.61 3.85 7.51
N ILE A 86 -16.22 4.95 7.95
CA ILE A 86 -15.57 6.26 8.07
C ILE A 86 -15.84 6.77 9.49
N GLY A 87 -14.80 6.82 10.32
CA GLY A 87 -14.96 7.09 11.75
C GLY A 87 -15.82 6.01 12.42
N SER A 88 -16.94 6.40 13.04
CA SER A 88 -17.90 5.48 13.68
C SER A 88 -18.99 4.96 12.73
N ASN A 89 -19.06 5.48 11.50
CA ASN A 89 -20.15 5.18 10.57
C ASN A 89 -19.77 4.01 9.67
N ALA A 90 -20.30 2.82 9.97
CA ALA A 90 -20.14 1.62 9.16
C ALA A 90 -21.40 1.35 8.31
N ASN A 91 -21.22 1.08 7.03
CA ASN A 91 -22.30 0.82 6.08
C ASN A 91 -21.91 -0.26 5.08
N ASP A 92 -22.80 -1.21 4.87
CA ASP A 92 -22.72 -2.16 3.75
C ASP A 92 -23.35 -1.54 2.50
N VAL A 93 -22.57 -1.47 1.43
CA VAL A 93 -22.97 -0.86 0.16
C VAL A 93 -22.60 -1.77 -1.01
N THR A 94 -23.23 -1.52 -2.15
CA THR A 94 -22.76 -2.04 -3.44
C THR A 94 -22.03 -0.92 -4.16
N MET A 95 -20.79 -1.16 -4.57
CA MET A 95 -19.98 -0.21 -5.33
C MET A 95 -19.86 -0.66 -6.78
N ASN A 96 -20.20 0.23 -7.71
CA ASN A 96 -19.83 0.08 -9.11
C ASN A 96 -18.65 1.00 -9.38
N ILE A 97 -17.50 0.43 -9.71
CA ILE A 97 -16.24 1.13 -9.96
C ILE A 97 -15.95 1.02 -11.45
N ARG A 98 -15.73 2.16 -12.11
CA ARG A 98 -15.30 2.22 -13.51
C ARG A 98 -14.05 3.05 -13.60
N ILE A 99 -13.04 2.56 -14.31
CA ILE A 99 -11.77 3.26 -14.47
C ILE A 99 -11.48 3.36 -15.96
N LYS A 100 -11.10 4.55 -16.42
CA LYS A 100 -10.33 4.73 -17.67
C LYS A 100 -8.91 5.06 -17.26
N ASN A 101 -7.96 4.25 -17.71
CA ASN A 101 -6.61 4.26 -17.20
C ASN A 101 -5.98 5.66 -17.36
N LYS A 102 -5.42 6.20 -16.28
CA LYS A 102 -4.79 7.55 -16.22
C LYS A 102 -5.74 8.74 -16.39
N GLU A 103 -7.02 8.52 -16.68
CA GLU A 103 -7.98 9.58 -17.01
C GLU A 103 -9.00 9.81 -15.89
N VAL A 104 -9.68 8.76 -15.46
CA VAL A 104 -10.82 8.91 -14.54
C VAL A 104 -11.13 7.65 -13.76
N ILE A 105 -11.46 7.82 -12.48
CA ILE A 105 -12.08 6.82 -11.62
C ILE A 105 -13.50 7.31 -11.31
N TRP A 106 -14.48 6.52 -11.72
CA TRP A 106 -15.89 6.76 -11.48
C TRP A 106 -16.42 5.70 -10.51
N VAL A 107 -17.11 6.13 -9.47
CA VAL A 107 -17.62 5.23 -8.44
C VAL A 107 -19.07 5.60 -8.13
N SER A 108 -19.97 4.63 -8.23
CA SER A 108 -21.36 4.75 -7.78
C SER A 108 -21.59 3.85 -6.57
N LEU A 109 -22.07 4.46 -5.48
CA LEU A 109 -22.44 3.78 -4.24
C LEU A 109 -23.95 3.63 -4.21
N THR A 110 -24.38 2.38 -4.17
CA THR A 110 -25.77 1.98 -4.02
C THR A 110 -25.95 1.39 -2.62
N ALA A 111 -26.89 1.93 -1.86
CA ALA A 111 -27.31 1.41 -0.56
C ALA A 111 -28.84 1.29 -0.54
N ILE A 112 -29.43 0.94 0.62
CA ILE A 112 -30.87 1.05 0.94
C ILE A 112 -31.80 0.73 -0.25
N ALA A 113 -32.23 -0.54 -0.37
CA ALA A 113 -33.16 -0.99 -1.41
C ALA A 113 -32.69 -0.75 -2.87
N GLY A 114 -31.39 -0.64 -3.11
CA GLY A 114 -30.84 -0.53 -4.46
C GLY A 114 -30.79 0.90 -5.01
N LEU A 115 -30.95 1.91 -4.16
CA LEU A 115 -30.85 3.31 -4.55
C LEU A 115 -29.41 3.82 -4.52
N GLU A 116 -29.02 4.58 -5.55
CA GLU A 116 -27.75 5.30 -5.54
C GLU A 116 -27.80 6.38 -4.45
N VAL A 117 -26.86 6.32 -3.50
CA VAL A 117 -26.76 7.28 -2.39
C VAL A 117 -25.61 8.25 -2.59
N ALA A 118 -24.56 7.85 -3.30
CA ALA A 118 -23.45 8.73 -3.66
C ALA A 118 -22.83 8.34 -4.99
N ARG A 119 -22.21 9.32 -5.66
CA ARG A 119 -21.40 9.11 -6.86
C ARG A 119 -20.16 9.97 -6.81
N ALA A 120 -19.00 9.37 -7.02
CA ALA A 120 -17.72 10.06 -7.13
C ALA A 120 -17.18 9.99 -8.56
N LEU A 121 -16.51 11.06 -8.97
CA LEU A 121 -15.76 11.18 -10.20
C LEU A 121 -14.44 11.84 -9.86
N ILE A 122 -13.37 11.06 -9.97
CA ILE A 122 -12.03 11.45 -9.58
C ILE A 122 -11.18 11.47 -10.86
N THR A 123 -10.52 12.59 -11.10
CA THR A 123 -9.58 12.82 -12.21
C THR A 123 -8.21 13.19 -11.63
N PRO A 124 -7.14 13.25 -12.43
CA PRO A 124 -5.83 13.68 -11.95
C PRO A 124 -5.82 15.03 -11.20
N ASP A 125 -6.74 15.92 -11.54
CA ASP A 125 -6.81 17.29 -11.04
C ASP A 125 -7.96 17.55 -10.05
N SER A 126 -9.01 16.71 -10.04
CA SER A 126 -10.24 17.02 -9.31
C SER A 126 -10.91 15.82 -8.67
N VAL A 127 -11.69 16.12 -7.62
CA VAL A 127 -12.64 15.21 -6.99
C VAL A 127 -14.01 15.86 -7.04
N ARG A 128 -14.95 15.16 -7.65
CA ARG A 128 -16.36 15.56 -7.72
C ARG A 128 -17.21 14.50 -7.07
N VAL A 129 -18.07 14.89 -6.12
CA VAL A 129 -18.93 13.95 -5.38
C VAL A 129 -20.36 14.47 -5.34
N ILE A 130 -21.31 13.65 -5.77
CA ILE A 130 -22.73 13.85 -5.59
C ILE A 130 -23.16 13.03 -4.37
N ASN A 131 -23.54 13.67 -3.27
CA ASN A 131 -24.18 13.05 -2.12
C ASN A 131 -25.70 13.22 -2.24
N ARG A 132 -26.41 12.13 -2.53
CA ARG A 132 -27.85 12.17 -2.80
C ARG A 132 -28.69 12.15 -1.53
N LEU A 133 -28.14 11.68 -0.41
CA LEU A 133 -28.80 11.71 0.89
C LEU A 133 -28.93 13.14 1.41
N GLU A 134 -27.90 13.96 1.20
CA GLU A 134 -27.86 15.35 1.66
C GLU A 134 -28.21 16.37 0.55
N ASN A 135 -28.44 15.91 -0.69
CA ASN A 135 -28.53 16.76 -1.88
C ASN A 135 -27.36 17.77 -1.99
N VAL A 136 -26.15 17.28 -1.74
CA VAL A 136 -24.91 18.07 -1.77
C VAL A 136 -24.05 17.66 -2.94
N TYR A 137 -23.46 18.63 -3.62
CA TYR A 137 -22.44 18.43 -4.63
C TYR A 137 -21.11 19.04 -4.16
N ILE A 138 -20.06 18.21 -4.12
CA ILE A 138 -18.70 18.63 -3.79
C ILE A 138 -17.90 18.72 -5.08
N LYS A 139 -17.21 19.85 -5.28
CA LYS A 139 -16.25 20.04 -6.37
C LYS A 139 -14.95 20.60 -5.79
N LYS A 140 -13.92 19.76 -5.73
CA LYS A 140 -12.65 20.10 -5.09
C LYS A 140 -11.46 19.70 -5.98
N PRO A 141 -10.28 20.31 -5.79
CA PRO A 141 -9.04 19.78 -6.36
C PRO A 141 -8.73 18.38 -5.80
N PHE A 142 -7.88 17.61 -6.49
CA PHE A 142 -7.45 16.29 -6.03
C PHE A 142 -6.90 16.29 -4.60
N SER A 143 -6.22 17.38 -4.20
CA SER A 143 -5.66 17.58 -2.85
C SER A 143 -6.69 17.49 -1.71
N TYR A 144 -7.98 17.55 -2.00
CA TYR A 144 -9.02 17.26 -1.01
C TYR A 144 -8.94 15.84 -0.43
N LEU A 145 -8.44 14.86 -1.21
CA LEU A 145 -8.22 13.51 -0.68
C LEU A 145 -7.17 13.47 0.44
N TYR A 146 -6.29 14.48 0.56
CA TYR A 146 -5.27 14.53 1.61
C TYR A 146 -5.87 14.75 3.00
N GLU A 147 -7.16 15.09 3.10
CA GLU A 147 -7.88 15.06 4.37
C GLU A 147 -8.12 13.65 4.90
N PHE A 148 -8.15 12.67 4.00
CA PHE A 148 -8.47 11.27 4.27
C PHE A 148 -7.28 10.35 4.06
N THR A 149 -6.19 10.89 3.50
CA THR A 149 -4.97 10.19 3.10
C THR A 149 -3.75 11.08 3.42
N ASN A 150 -2.67 10.94 2.65
CA ASN A 150 -1.47 11.78 2.74
C ASN A 150 -1.29 12.60 1.44
N ASN A 151 -0.61 13.75 1.54
CA ASN A 151 -0.21 14.61 0.42
C ASN A 151 0.80 13.98 -0.56
N LYS A 152 1.31 12.78 -0.27
CA LYS A 152 2.13 11.97 -1.17
C LYS A 152 1.31 11.05 -2.07
N ILE A 153 0.01 10.91 -1.81
CA ILE A 153 -0.90 10.13 -2.65
C ILE A 153 -1.31 11.00 -3.84
N ASN A 154 -1.25 10.45 -5.04
CA ASN A 154 -1.79 11.10 -6.24
C ASN A 154 -2.77 10.16 -6.96
N PHE A 155 -3.27 10.60 -8.11
CA PHE A 155 -4.22 9.81 -8.90
C PHE A 155 -3.65 8.45 -9.33
N ALA A 156 -2.38 8.41 -9.75
CA ALA A 156 -1.71 7.16 -10.13
C ALA A 156 -1.64 6.19 -8.96
N THR A 157 -1.31 6.69 -7.76
CA THR A 157 -1.31 5.90 -6.53
C THR A 157 -2.69 5.30 -6.23
N LEU A 158 -3.74 6.14 -6.28
CA LEU A 158 -5.11 5.68 -6.03
C LEU A 158 -5.53 4.59 -7.04
N GLN A 159 -5.21 4.79 -8.31
CA GLN A 159 -5.49 3.82 -9.36
C GLN A 159 -4.74 2.50 -9.13
N SER A 160 -3.43 2.54 -8.86
CA SER A 160 -2.63 1.34 -8.56
C SER A 160 -3.20 0.57 -7.37
N VAL A 161 -3.61 1.28 -6.32
CA VAL A 161 -4.21 0.68 -5.12
C VAL A 161 -5.54 -0.01 -5.42
N LEU A 162 -6.40 0.56 -6.27
CA LEU A 162 -7.69 -0.06 -6.58
C LEU A 162 -7.57 -1.37 -7.37
N VAL A 163 -6.48 -1.55 -8.11
CA VAL A 163 -6.26 -2.69 -9.02
C VAL A 163 -5.18 -3.69 -8.56
N GLY A 164 -4.53 -3.41 -7.43
CA GLY A 164 -3.48 -4.26 -6.88
C GLY A 164 -2.13 -4.19 -7.59
N ASN A 165 -1.79 -3.03 -8.17
CA ASN A 165 -0.48 -2.77 -8.77
C ASN A 165 0.50 -2.16 -7.76
N THR A 166 1.78 -2.13 -8.11
CA THR A 166 2.77 -1.40 -7.31
C THR A 166 2.55 0.11 -7.44
N ILE A 167 3.06 0.86 -6.46
CA ILE A 167 3.07 2.32 -6.51
C ILE A 167 4.46 2.72 -6.99
N SER A 168 4.60 2.85 -8.31
CA SER A 168 5.89 2.97 -9.00
C SER A 168 6.77 4.12 -8.48
N GLU A 169 6.17 5.21 -8.01
CA GLU A 169 6.87 6.36 -7.42
C GLU A 169 7.66 6.01 -6.15
N PHE A 170 7.32 4.92 -5.48
CA PHE A 170 8.03 4.41 -4.29
C PHE A 170 8.90 3.18 -4.60
N ILE A 171 9.06 2.81 -5.88
CA ILE A 171 10.03 1.80 -6.32
C ILE A 171 11.22 2.54 -6.94
N THR A 172 12.35 2.56 -6.25
CA THR A 172 13.52 3.37 -6.60
C THR A 172 14.80 2.51 -6.61
N GLY A 173 15.93 3.13 -6.97
CA GLY A 173 17.24 2.50 -6.84
C GLY A 173 17.61 2.10 -5.41
N SER A 174 16.96 2.63 -4.38
CA SER A 174 17.18 2.26 -2.98
C SER A 174 16.23 1.19 -2.45
N THR A 175 15.23 0.73 -3.22
CA THR A 175 14.28 -0.30 -2.80
C THR A 175 14.94 -1.62 -2.41
N GLU A 176 14.98 -1.94 -1.13
CA GLU A 176 15.42 -3.25 -0.67
C GLU A 176 14.47 -4.33 -1.19
N VAL A 177 15.03 -5.45 -1.65
CA VAL A 177 14.27 -6.61 -2.14
C VAL A 177 14.74 -7.83 -1.38
N ASN A 178 13.84 -8.40 -0.58
CA ASN A 178 14.05 -9.65 0.14
C ASN A 178 13.28 -10.76 -0.59
N ILE A 179 14.01 -11.71 -1.19
CA ILE A 179 13.43 -12.81 -1.96
C ILE A 179 13.35 -14.05 -1.07
N ASP A 180 12.15 -14.61 -0.96
CA ASP A 180 11.89 -15.86 -0.25
C ASP A 180 11.23 -16.86 -1.21
N GLY A 181 12.07 -17.67 -1.85
CA GLY A 181 11.66 -18.52 -2.97
C GLY A 181 11.02 -17.70 -4.09
N ALA A 182 9.75 -17.98 -4.40
CA ALA A 182 8.99 -17.23 -5.41
C ALA A 182 8.35 -15.93 -4.86
N LYS A 183 8.24 -15.78 -3.55
CA LYS A 183 7.69 -14.58 -2.90
C LYS A 183 8.78 -13.51 -2.75
N ALA A 184 8.37 -12.27 -2.53
CA ALA A 184 9.31 -11.23 -2.12
C ALA A 184 8.65 -10.15 -1.28
N GLY A 185 9.45 -9.56 -0.38
CA GLY A 185 9.18 -8.30 0.29
C GLY A 185 10.02 -7.18 -0.32
N LEU A 186 9.39 -6.04 -0.57
CA LEU A 186 10.03 -4.81 -1.03
C LEU A 186 9.89 -3.75 0.04
N LYS A 187 10.96 -2.99 0.27
CA LYS A 187 10.96 -1.88 1.22
C LYS A 187 11.70 -0.68 0.66
N THR A 188 11.06 0.48 0.68
CA THR A 188 11.67 1.74 0.24
C THR A 188 11.40 2.83 1.26
N ASN A 189 12.43 3.61 1.59
CA ASN A 189 12.29 4.84 2.36
C ASN A 189 12.45 6.04 1.44
N VAL A 190 11.46 6.94 1.39
CA VAL A 190 11.48 8.18 0.61
C VAL A 190 11.09 9.34 1.54
N GLY A 191 12.08 10.08 2.05
CA GLY A 191 11.84 11.09 3.07
C GLY A 191 11.24 10.47 4.34
N SER A 192 10.08 10.95 4.79
CA SER A 192 9.35 10.39 5.93
C SER A 192 8.48 9.17 5.60
N ILE A 193 8.35 8.83 4.30
CA ILE A 193 7.52 7.72 3.83
C ILE A 193 8.31 6.42 3.85
N ILE A 194 7.73 5.43 4.53
CA ILE A 194 8.13 4.03 4.44
C ILE A 194 7.10 3.33 3.56
N TYR A 195 7.56 2.76 2.46
CA TYR A 195 6.77 1.92 1.57
C TYR A 195 7.19 0.47 1.74
N ASP A 196 6.27 -0.37 2.22
CA ASP A 196 6.44 -1.81 2.34
C ASP A 196 5.45 -2.52 1.41
N LEU A 197 5.93 -3.51 0.66
CA LEU A 197 5.12 -4.28 -0.27
C LEU A 197 5.49 -5.77 -0.20
N MET A 198 4.50 -6.64 -0.27
CA MET A 198 4.70 -8.09 -0.37
C MET A 198 4.04 -8.61 -1.65
N VAL A 199 4.73 -9.50 -2.34
CA VAL A 199 4.20 -10.21 -3.52
C VAL A 199 4.13 -11.71 -3.29
N ASN A 200 3.14 -12.35 -3.91
CA ASN A 200 3.03 -13.81 -3.94
C ASN A 200 3.97 -14.45 -4.98
N ASN A 201 3.85 -15.76 -5.14
CA ASN A 201 4.63 -16.57 -6.11
C ASN A 201 4.34 -16.23 -7.59
N GLN A 202 3.23 -15.54 -7.89
CA GLN A 202 2.88 -15.04 -9.22
C GLN A 202 3.26 -13.56 -9.39
N ASN A 203 4.07 -13.03 -8.47
CA ASN A 203 4.47 -11.63 -8.40
C ASN A 203 3.31 -10.62 -8.25
N LYS A 204 2.12 -11.07 -7.83
CA LYS A 204 0.99 -10.19 -7.54
C LYS A 204 1.11 -9.62 -6.14
N VAL A 205 0.81 -8.33 -5.99
CA VAL A 205 0.85 -7.62 -4.71
C VAL A 205 -0.21 -8.21 -3.79
N VAL A 206 0.18 -8.73 -2.63
CA VAL A 206 -0.75 -9.23 -1.59
C VAL A 206 -0.87 -8.26 -0.42
N GLN A 207 0.13 -7.40 -0.24
CA GLN A 207 0.13 -6.34 0.75
C GLN A 207 0.88 -5.12 0.20
N SER A 208 0.32 -3.93 0.41
CA SER A 208 0.92 -2.64 0.08
C SER A 208 0.69 -1.70 1.26
N SER A 209 1.74 -1.09 1.79
CA SER A 209 1.67 -0.22 2.97
C SER A 209 2.50 1.03 2.77
N LEU A 210 1.88 2.19 2.91
CA LEU A 210 2.54 3.49 2.98
C LEU A 210 2.38 4.05 4.39
N LYS A 211 3.49 4.34 5.06
CA LYS A 211 3.51 4.96 6.38
C LYS A 211 4.28 6.26 6.34
N ASP A 212 3.64 7.36 6.71
CA ASP A 212 4.31 8.64 6.94
C ASP A 212 4.62 8.78 8.43
N THR A 213 5.90 8.63 8.74
CA THR A 213 6.40 8.70 10.12
C THR A 213 6.34 10.11 10.69
N ALA A 214 6.44 11.15 9.86
CA ALA A 214 6.39 12.54 10.32
C ALA A 214 4.96 12.98 10.62
N ALA A 215 4.01 12.58 9.75
CA ALA A 215 2.60 12.95 9.90
C ALA A 215 1.77 11.97 10.76
N SER A 216 2.35 10.83 11.16
CA SER A 216 1.63 9.70 11.79
C SER A 216 0.41 9.26 10.98
N GLN A 217 0.61 9.11 9.66
CA GLN A 217 -0.42 8.69 8.71
C GLN A 217 -0.06 7.35 8.10
N SER A 218 -1.07 6.56 7.74
CA SER A 218 -0.85 5.29 7.07
C SER A 218 -1.95 4.92 6.10
N LEU A 219 -1.57 4.19 5.06
CA LEU A 219 -2.45 3.45 4.17
C LEU A 219 -1.94 2.02 4.10
N SER A 220 -2.77 1.04 4.46
CA SER A 220 -2.47 -0.38 4.30
C SER A 220 -3.54 -1.03 3.46
N VAL A 221 -3.12 -1.83 2.49
CA VAL A 221 -4.02 -2.51 1.54
C VAL A 221 -3.60 -3.96 1.45
N PHE A 222 -4.57 -4.85 1.59
CA PHE A 222 -4.41 -6.29 1.46
C PHE A 222 -5.23 -6.77 0.27
N TYR A 223 -4.62 -7.62 -0.55
CA TYR A 223 -5.23 -8.15 -1.76
C TYR A 223 -5.33 -9.67 -1.67
N GLY A 224 -6.46 -10.21 -2.10
CA GLY A 224 -6.71 -11.64 -2.07
C GLY A 224 -7.70 -12.07 -3.15
N ASP A 225 -8.06 -13.35 -3.12
CA ASP A 225 -9.04 -13.95 -4.02
C ASP A 225 -8.74 -13.65 -5.50
N PHE A 226 -7.49 -13.85 -5.91
CA PHE A 226 -7.07 -13.58 -7.29
C PHE A 226 -7.79 -14.50 -8.27
N GLN A 227 -8.29 -13.94 -9.36
CA GLN A 227 -8.91 -14.71 -10.45
C GLN A 227 -8.34 -14.29 -11.80
N ALA A 228 -8.33 -15.22 -12.75
CA ALA A 228 -7.92 -14.96 -14.11
C ALA A 228 -9.00 -14.17 -14.87
N ILE A 229 -8.65 -12.98 -15.37
CA ILE A 229 -9.48 -12.16 -16.25
C ILE A 229 -8.61 -11.73 -17.43
N SER A 230 -9.03 -12.04 -18.65
CA SER A 230 -8.24 -11.74 -19.86
C SER A 230 -6.78 -12.21 -19.73
N GLN A 231 -6.58 -13.42 -19.17
CA GLN A 231 -5.26 -14.04 -18.90
C GLN A 231 -4.40 -13.35 -17.83
N GLN A 232 -4.92 -12.35 -17.11
CA GLN A 232 -4.23 -11.66 -16.01
C GLN A 232 -4.85 -12.06 -14.66
N GLN A 233 -4.04 -12.22 -13.61
CA GLN A 233 -4.59 -12.40 -12.26
C GLN A 233 -4.97 -11.05 -11.66
N VAL A 234 -6.23 -10.90 -11.26
CA VAL A 234 -6.79 -9.65 -10.70
C VAL A 234 -7.40 -9.94 -9.33
N PRO A 235 -7.10 -9.13 -8.29
CA PRO A 235 -7.63 -9.37 -6.95
C PRO A 235 -9.14 -9.14 -6.90
N HIS A 236 -9.89 -10.13 -6.40
CA HIS A 236 -11.32 -9.95 -6.12
C HIS A 236 -11.62 -9.55 -4.68
N SER A 237 -10.61 -9.56 -3.81
CA SER A 237 -10.68 -8.97 -2.48
C SER A 237 -9.66 -7.85 -2.33
N VAL A 238 -10.12 -6.69 -1.88
CA VAL A 238 -9.27 -5.53 -1.56
C VAL A 238 -9.71 -4.97 -0.21
N VAL A 239 -8.88 -5.14 0.81
CA VAL A 239 -9.11 -4.59 2.16
C VAL A 239 -8.18 -3.42 2.38
N MET A 240 -8.74 -2.22 2.43
CA MET A 240 -8.03 -0.97 2.65
C MET A 240 -8.27 -0.44 4.05
N LYS A 241 -7.22 0.02 4.72
CA LYS A 241 -7.27 0.75 5.98
C LYS A 241 -6.43 2.01 5.84
N SER A 242 -7.03 3.17 6.05
CA SER A 242 -6.33 4.45 6.07
C SER A 242 -6.53 5.15 7.40
N GLN A 243 -5.44 5.76 7.88
CA GLN A 243 -5.41 6.62 9.06
C GLN A 243 -4.76 7.93 8.64
N ALA A 244 -5.53 9.01 8.71
CA ALA A 244 -5.06 10.35 8.43
C ALA A 244 -5.61 11.32 9.48
N LYS A 245 -4.73 11.90 10.30
CA LYS A 245 -5.11 12.76 11.43
C LYS A 245 -6.07 12.01 12.37
N SER A 246 -7.27 12.54 12.62
CA SER A 246 -8.32 11.90 13.42
C SER A 246 -9.28 11.02 12.60
N LYS A 247 -9.08 10.92 11.27
CA LYS A 247 -9.96 10.16 10.38
C LYS A 247 -9.39 8.76 10.14
N ASN A 248 -10.15 7.75 10.51
CA ASN A 248 -9.90 6.36 10.13
C ASN A 248 -10.93 5.94 9.09
N ILE A 249 -10.46 5.33 8.00
CA ILE A 249 -11.30 4.77 6.95
C ILE A 249 -10.94 3.30 6.81
N SER A 250 -11.94 2.44 6.77
CA SER A 250 -11.77 1.05 6.32
C SER A 250 -12.72 0.77 5.18
N LEU A 251 -12.23 0.06 4.18
CA LEU A 251 -13.01 -0.37 3.03
C LEU A 251 -12.64 -1.83 2.73
N ASP A 252 -13.59 -2.75 2.88
CA ASP A 252 -13.46 -4.13 2.44
C ASP A 252 -14.26 -4.30 1.16
N LEU A 253 -13.59 -4.44 0.02
CA LEU A 253 -14.19 -4.71 -1.28
C LEU A 253 -14.13 -6.20 -1.59
N LYS A 254 -15.29 -6.78 -1.89
CA LYS A 254 -15.45 -8.09 -2.49
C LYS A 254 -16.09 -7.95 -3.86
N TYR A 255 -15.26 -8.04 -4.91
CA TYR A 255 -15.73 -7.96 -6.29
C TYR A 255 -16.54 -9.20 -6.66
N THR A 256 -17.76 -8.96 -7.13
CA THR A 256 -18.65 -9.97 -7.71
C THR A 256 -18.49 -10.10 -9.23
N LYS A 257 -17.94 -9.06 -9.87
CA LYS A 257 -17.64 -9.03 -11.31
C LYS A 257 -16.54 -8.01 -11.55
N ILE A 258 -15.57 -8.37 -12.39
CA ILE A 258 -14.59 -7.45 -12.97
C ILE A 258 -14.51 -7.75 -14.47
N GLU A 259 -14.47 -6.70 -15.28
CA GLU A 259 -14.24 -6.76 -16.72
C GLU A 259 -13.13 -5.76 -17.05
N LEU A 260 -12.19 -6.19 -17.89
CA LEU A 260 -11.11 -5.35 -18.41
C LEU A 260 -11.35 -5.05 -19.89
N ASP A 261 -10.94 -3.86 -20.33
CA ASP A 261 -10.93 -3.45 -21.73
C ASP A 261 -12.29 -3.48 -22.44
N VAL A 262 -13.37 -3.35 -21.65
CA VAL A 262 -14.74 -3.17 -22.16
C VAL A 262 -15.09 -1.67 -22.19
N PRO A 263 -15.95 -1.22 -23.13
CA PRO A 263 -16.46 0.14 -23.11
C PRO A 263 -17.11 0.48 -21.77
N VAL A 264 -16.71 1.60 -21.17
CA VAL A 264 -17.28 2.11 -19.92
C VAL A 264 -17.87 3.50 -20.10
N GLU A 265 -19.12 3.66 -19.68
CA GLU A 265 -19.75 4.97 -19.59
C GLU A 265 -19.41 5.67 -18.28
N ILE A 266 -19.24 6.98 -18.34
CA ILE A 266 -18.87 7.82 -17.19
C ILE A 266 -19.94 8.91 -16.97
N PRO A 267 -21.22 8.55 -16.70
CA PRO A 267 -22.28 9.54 -16.55
C PRO A 267 -22.09 10.34 -15.26
N PHE A 268 -22.11 11.66 -15.36
CA PHE A 268 -21.97 12.54 -14.21
C PHE A 268 -22.70 13.87 -14.42
N ARG A 269 -24.03 13.83 -14.23
CA ARG A 269 -24.90 15.01 -14.28
C ARG A 269 -25.32 15.38 -12.85
N VAL A 270 -25.02 16.61 -12.44
CA VAL A 270 -25.44 17.17 -11.15
C VAL A 270 -26.86 17.72 -11.30
N PRO A 271 -27.84 17.32 -10.48
CA PRO A 271 -29.18 17.89 -10.52
C PRO A 271 -29.22 19.32 -9.95
N ASP A 272 -30.05 20.19 -10.52
CA ASP A 272 -30.07 21.63 -10.21
C ASP A 272 -30.42 21.93 -8.74
N ARG A 273 -31.13 21.03 -8.06
CA ARG A 273 -31.49 21.15 -6.63
C ARG A 273 -30.32 20.95 -5.65
N TYR A 274 -29.12 20.61 -6.13
CA TYR A 274 -28.01 20.25 -5.25
C TYR A 274 -27.27 21.48 -4.76
N THR A 275 -27.02 21.53 -3.45
CA THR A 275 -26.21 22.59 -2.86
C THR A 275 -24.73 22.34 -3.15
N ILE A 276 -24.06 23.31 -3.77
CA ILE A 276 -22.64 23.22 -4.11
C ILE A 276 -21.79 23.56 -2.88
N LYS A 277 -20.94 22.62 -2.44
CA LYS A 277 -19.90 22.84 -1.45
C LYS A 277 -18.54 22.89 -2.16
N ASN A 278 -18.01 24.10 -2.28
CA ASN A 278 -16.69 24.38 -2.86
C ASN A 278 -15.58 24.29 -1.83
#